data_AF-A0A832MGI6-F1
#
_entry.id   AF-A0A832MGI6-F1
#
_cell.length_a   1.000
_cell.length_b   1.000
_cell.length_c   1.000
_cell.angle_alpha   90.00
_cell.angle_beta   90.00
_cell.angle_gamma   90.00
#
_symmetry.space_group_name_H-M   'P 1'
#
loop_
_entity.id
_entity.type
_entity.pdbx_description
1 polymer ?
#
loop_
_entity_poly.entity_id
_entity_poly.type
_entity_poly.pdbx_seq_one_letter_code
_entity_poly.pdbx_strand_id
1 'polypeptide(L)' 'MSREPRLCVLPDTAPGAPGQLYNLETDPGETKNLYYEWPEIVKELKALLEQAKAFGRSRSVSSGNQL' A
#
# COMPACT_ATOMS: atom_id res chain seq x y z
N MET A 1 -11.61 -33.75 -4.13
CA MET A 1 -10.47 -32.82 -4.00
C MET A 1 -10.99 -31.39 -4.08
N SER A 2 -11.17 -30.72 -2.95
CA SER A 2 -11.45 -29.27 -2.92
C SER A 2 -10.11 -28.53 -2.98
N ARG A 3 -9.87 -27.78 -4.06
CA ARG A 3 -8.79 -26.80 -4.08
C ARG A 3 -9.36 -25.51 -3.50
N GLU A 4 -9.10 -25.29 -2.22
CA GLU A 4 -9.31 -23.99 -1.59
C GLU A 4 -8.50 -22.95 -2.37
N PRO A 5 -9.08 -21.82 -2.81
CA PRO A 5 -8.29 -20.75 -3.38
C PRO A 5 -7.35 -20.25 -2.27
N ARG A 6 -6.04 -20.44 -2.43
CA ARG A 6 -5.09 -19.66 -1.65
C ARG A 6 -5.31 -18.22 -2.05
N LEU A 7 -6.11 -17.50 -1.25
CA LEU A 7 -6.06 -16.06 -1.22
C LEU A 7 -4.60 -15.69 -1.01
N CYS A 8 -4.05 -14.88 -1.91
CA CYS A 8 -2.69 -14.38 -1.89
C CYS A 8 -2.54 -13.39 -0.72
N VAL A 9 -2.76 -13.84 0.51
CA VAL A 9 -2.54 -13.06 1.71
C VAL A 9 -1.12 -13.39 2.15
N LEU A 10 -0.17 -12.56 1.73
CA LEU A 10 1.18 -12.65 2.24
C LEU A 10 1.13 -12.31 3.74
N PRO A 11 1.89 -13.03 4.59
CA PRO A 11 2.00 -12.67 5.99
C PRO A 11 2.52 -11.25 6.10
N ASP A 12 1.78 -10.38 6.77
CA ASP A 12 2.22 -9.00 6.97
C ASP A 12 3.43 -9.00 7.91
N THR A 13 4.58 -8.55 7.41
CA THR A 13 5.84 -8.55 8.16
C THR A 13 5.97 -7.35 9.11
N ALA A 14 5.03 -6.41 9.10
CA ALA A 14 5.04 -5.24 9.95
C ALA A 14 3.59 -4.85 10.35
N PRO A 15 2.87 -5.70 11.11
CA PRO A 15 1.43 -5.56 11.31
C PRO A 15 1.02 -4.31 12.11
N GLY A 16 1.98 -3.66 12.78
CA GLY A 16 1.79 -2.39 13.45
C GLY A 16 2.11 -1.16 12.61
N ALA A 17 2.61 -1.33 11.38
CA ALA A 17 2.96 -0.20 10.52
C ALA A 17 1.68 0.50 10.03
N PRO A 18 1.62 1.84 10.11
CA PRO A 18 0.46 2.60 9.61
C PRO A 18 0.44 2.70 8.08
N GLY A 19 1.39 2.06 7.39
CA GLY A 19 1.52 2.01 5.95
C GLY A 19 2.48 0.92 5.50
N GLN A 20 2.63 0.80 4.19
CA GLN A 20 3.47 -0.22 3.56
C GLN A 20 4.52 0.43 2.65
N LEU A 21 5.75 -0.07 2.72
CA LEU A 21 6.84 0.31 1.84
C LEU A 21 7.49 -0.96 1.29
N TYR A 22 7.58 -1.08 -0.03
CA TYR A 22 8.19 -2.22 -0.71
C TYR A 22 9.25 -1.75 -1.71
N ASN A 23 10.34 -2.49 -1.81
CA ASN A 23 11.31 -2.33 -2.89
C ASN A 23 10.99 -3.35 -3.98
N LEU A 24 10.27 -2.94 -5.02
CA LEU A 24 9.82 -3.83 -6.10
C LEU A 24 10.96 -4.36 -6.98
N GLU A 25 12.13 -3.71 -6.97
CA GLU A 25 13.30 -4.22 -7.70
C GLU A 25 13.82 -5.51 -7.07
N THR A 26 13.87 -5.55 -5.73
CA THR A 26 14.40 -6.69 -4.98
C THR A 26 13.32 -7.63 -4.45
N ASP A 27 12.09 -7.12 -4.31
CA ASP A 27 10.92 -7.81 -3.74
C ASP A 27 9.67 -7.51 -4.59
N PRO A 28 9.59 -8.03 -5.83
CA PRO A 28 8.44 -7.85 -6.71
C PRO A 28 7.17 -8.52 -6.19
N GLY A 29 7.30 -9.42 -5.21
CA GLY A 29 6.19 -10.08 -4.55
C GLY A 29 5.63 -9.32 -3.36
N GLU A 30 6.16 -8.12 -3.02
CA GLU A 30 5.69 -7.31 -1.89
C GLU A 30 5.63 -8.11 -0.57
N THR A 31 6.64 -8.95 -0.34
CA THR A 31 6.67 -9.90 0.77
C THR A 31 7.22 -9.30 2.06
N LYS A 32 8.02 -8.23 1.99
CA LYS A 32 8.67 -7.60 3.14
C LYS A 32 8.35 -6.11 3.21
N ASN A 33 7.51 -5.74 4.17
CA ASN A 33 7.23 -4.33 4.47
C ASN A 33 8.43 -3.67 5.16
N LEU A 34 9.03 -2.71 4.46
CA LEU A 34 10.21 -1.95 4.84
C LEU A 34 9.89 -0.65 5.62
N TYR A 35 8.63 -0.42 5.99
CA TYR A 35 8.16 0.85 6.57
C TYR A 35 9.02 1.35 7.74
N TYR A 36 9.38 0.46 8.67
CA TYR A 36 10.18 0.82 9.84
C TYR A 36 11.69 0.88 9.56
N GLU A 37 12.16 0.22 8.50
CA GLU A 37 13.58 0.14 8.15
C GLU A 37 14.04 1.40 7.40
N TRP A 38 13.14 2.06 6.65
CA TRP A 38 13.48 3.21 5.80
C TRP A 38 12.54 4.42 6.04
N PRO A 39 12.56 5.01 7.25
CA PRO A 39 11.65 6.11 7.61
C PRO A 39 11.84 7.35 6.72
N GLU A 40 13.05 7.57 6.22
CA GLU A 40 13.38 8.65 5.28
C GLU A 40 12.55 8.55 3.99
N ILE A 41 12.53 7.35 3.39
CA ILE A 41 11.82 7.06 2.14
C ILE A 41 10.30 7.10 2.36
N VAL A 42 9.84 6.57 3.50
CA VAL A 42 8.42 6.66 3.89
C VAL A 42 7.97 8.12 3.93
N LYS A 43 8.77 9.00 4.54
CA LYS A 43 8.44 10.43 4.65
C LYS A 43 8.35 11.09 3.28
N GLU A 44 9.30 10.81 2.39
CA GLU A 44 9.31 11.36 1.03
C GLU A 44 8.09 10.90 0.22
N LEU A 45 7.86 9.59 0.14
CA LEU A 45 6.75 9.04 -0.62
C LEU A 45 5.39 9.48 -0.06
N LYS A 46 5.27 9.60 1.27
CA LYS A 46 4.07 10.14 1.90
C LYS A 46 3.83 11.59 1.53
N ALA A 47 4.87 12.43 1.48
CA ALA A 47 4.75 13.81 1.03
C ALA A 47 4.31 13.89 -0.44
N LEU A 48 4.83 13.02 -1.31
CA LEU A 48 4.40 12.93 -2.71
C LEU A 48 2.94 12.48 -2.84
N LEU A 49 2.52 11.50 -2.03
CA LEU A 49 1.14 11.03 -1.99
C LEU A 49 0.16 12.13 -1.61
N GLU A 50 0.45 12.89 -0.55
CA GLU A 50 -0.43 13.99 -0.10
C GLU A 50 -0.50 15.11 -1.15
N GLN A 51 0.61 15.42 -1.82
CA GLN A 51 0.60 16.35 -2.95
C GLN A 51 -0.29 15.82 -4.08
N ALA A 52 -0.14 14.56 -4.49
CA ALA A 52 -0.94 13.96 -5.56
C ALA A 52 -2.45 13.95 -5.25
N LYS A 53 -2.83 13.74 -3.99
CA LYS A 53 -4.22 13.86 -3.51
C LYS A 53 -4.74 15.29 -3.63
N ALA A 54 -3.96 16.27 -3.19
CA ALA A 54 -4.34 17.68 -3.21
C ALA A 54 -4.58 18.21 -4.64
N PHE A 55 -3.81 17.74 -5.62
CA PHE A 55 -3.96 18.12 -7.03
C PHE A 55 -5.10 17.39 -7.77
N GLY A 56 -5.97 16.65 -7.07
CA GLY A 56 -7.13 15.99 -7.68
C GLY A 56 -6.77 14.84 -8.62
N ARG A 57 -5.54 14.32 -8.57
CA ARG A 57 -5.11 13.14 -9.34
C ARG A 57 -5.51 11.82 -8.69
N SER A 58 -6.23 11.89 -7.57
CA SER A 58 -6.78 10.74 -6.85
C SER A 58 -8.28 10.64 -7.14
N ARG A 59 -8.78 9.44 -7.43
CA ARG A 59 -10.21 9.19 -7.54
C ARG A 59 -10.88 9.52 -6.20
N SER A 60 -11.62 10.62 -6.13
CA SER A 60 -12.71 10.73 -5.16
C SER A 60 -13.67 9.59 -5.47
N VAL A 61 -14.06 8.79 -4.48
CA VAL A 61 -15.26 7.94 -4.60
C VAL A 61 -16.38 8.87 -5.05
N SER A 62 -16.79 8.77 -6.32
CA SER A 62 -18.01 9.43 -6.77
C SER A 62 -19.12 8.79 -5.96
N SER A 63 -19.79 9.59 -5.14
CA SER A 63 -20.98 9.21 -4.39
C SER A 63 -22.00 8.57 -5.33
N GLY A 64 -21.98 7.24 -5.42
CA GLY A 64 -23.07 6.48 -5.98
C GLY A 64 -24.14 6.40 -4.91
N ASN A 65 -25.03 7.38 -4.85
CA ASN A 65 -26.45 7.23 -4.50
C ASN A 65 -27.14 8.60 -4.52
N GLN A 66 -27.92 8.89 -5.57
CA GLN A 66 -29.09 9.75 -5.41
C GLN A 66 -30.16 9.39 -6.47
N LEU A 67 -31.16 8.64 -5.98
CA LEU A 67 -32.54 8.42 -6.47
C LEU A 67 -32.75 7.59 -7.74
#